data_AF-A0A1M7Z2N1-F1
#
_entry.id   AF-A0A1M7Z2N1-F1
#
_cell.length_a   1.000
_cell.length_b   1.000
_cell.length_c   1.000
_cell.angle_alpha   90.00
_cell.angle_beta   90.00
_cell.angle_gamma   90.00
#
_symmetry.space_group_name_H-M   'P 1'
#
loop_
_entity.id
_entity.type
_entity.pdbx_description
1 polymer ?
#
loop_
_entity_poly.entity_id
_entity_poly.type
_entity_poly.pdbx_seq_one_letter_code
_entity_poly.pdbx_strand_id
1 'polypeptide(L)'
;MSNSIVLTSKYEVNDTVKFKASLAESLGSDTDLQKRIKVILDQVAKEAKASMPKDSKVSIRSVIKTQSGDGKDPIELEVKGEESTLTVSGTINQTLDVVVTDAFSLDSDVDTSVSYTKEYSLTDHQSASRIVNILSALKAFDEGKKFDNALISADLKSDAQESENTAG
;
A
#
# COMPACT_ATOMS: atom_id res chain seq x y z
N MET A 1 -19.50 2.95 -7.77
CA MET A 1 -19.69 1.63 -7.14
C MET A 1 -18.35 1.22 -6.54
N SER A 2 -18.28 1.17 -5.22
CA SER A 2 -17.10 0.64 -4.53
C SER A 2 -17.22 -0.87 -4.49
N ASN A 3 -16.20 -1.56 -5.00
CA ASN A 3 -16.09 -3.00 -4.81
C ASN A 3 -15.15 -3.22 -3.63
N SER A 4 -15.36 -4.25 -2.83
CA SER A 4 -14.47 -4.70 -1.77
C SER A 4 -14.30 -6.22 -1.85
N ILE A 5 -13.16 -6.69 -1.36
CA ILE A 5 -12.86 -8.10 -1.19
C ILE A 5 -12.96 -8.38 0.29
N VAL A 6 -13.80 -9.33 0.66
CA VAL A 6 -14.00 -9.73 2.04
C VAL A 6 -13.51 -11.17 2.18
N LEU A 7 -12.51 -11.35 3.03
CA LEU A 7 -11.95 -12.66 3.39
C LEU A 7 -12.29 -12.91 4.86
N THR A 8 -12.97 -14.00 5.16
CA THR A 8 -13.26 -14.39 6.54
C THR A 8 -12.49 -15.66 6.87
N SER A 9 -11.81 -15.68 8.01
CA SER A 9 -10.97 -16.78 8.45
C SER A 9 -11.32 -17.18 9.88
N LYS A 10 -11.28 -18.49 10.16
CA LYS A 10 -11.43 -19.06 11.50
C LYS A 10 -10.10 -19.02 12.26
N TYR A 11 -9.45 -17.86 12.21
CA TYR A 11 -8.20 -17.58 12.85
C TYR A 11 -8.29 -16.22 13.53
N GLU A 12 -7.96 -16.17 14.82
CA GLU A 12 -7.87 -14.93 15.57
C GLU A 12 -6.53 -14.25 15.27
N VAL A 13 -6.57 -13.08 14.64
CA VAL A 13 -5.38 -12.26 14.43
C VAL A 13 -5.07 -11.48 15.71
N ASN A 14 -3.93 -11.80 16.33
CA ASN A 14 -3.55 -11.24 17.63
C ASN A 14 -3.05 -9.78 17.56
N ASP A 15 -2.39 -9.41 16.46
CA ASP A 15 -1.85 -8.07 16.23
C ASP A 15 -2.35 -7.54 14.88
N THR A 16 -3.47 -6.83 14.93
CA THR A 16 -4.14 -6.31 13.74
C THR A 16 -3.28 -5.25 13.03
N VAL A 17 -2.52 -4.45 13.77
CA VAL A 17 -1.67 -3.40 13.20
C VAL A 17 -0.52 -4.02 12.41
N LYS A 18 0.19 -4.98 13.01
CA LYS A 18 1.29 -5.68 12.35
C LYS A 18 0.81 -6.52 11.17
N PHE A 19 -0.35 -7.18 11.30
CA PHE A 19 -0.94 -7.94 10.20
C PHE A 19 -1.20 -7.05 8.99
N LYS A 20 -1.87 -5.91 9.18
CA LYS A 20 -2.15 -4.95 8.11
C LYS A 20 -0.87 -4.40 7.47
N ALA A 21 0.12 -4.04 8.29
CA ALA A 21 1.41 -3.56 7.79
C ALA A 21 2.13 -4.62 6.94
N SER A 22 2.15 -5.88 7.41
CA SER A 22 2.78 -7.00 6.68
C SER A 22 2.06 -7.29 5.35
N LEU A 23 0.72 -7.20 5.34
CA LEU A 23 -0.06 -7.35 4.12
C LEU A 23 0.21 -6.22 3.13
N ALA A 24 0.23 -4.97 3.58
CA ALA A 24 0.53 -3.81 2.73
C ALA A 24 1.93 -3.89 2.11
N GLU A 25 2.93 -4.29 2.90
CA GLU A 25 4.29 -4.53 2.42
C GLU A 25 4.34 -5.66 1.38
N SER A 26 3.65 -6.76 1.65
CA SER A 26 3.59 -7.92 0.75
C SER A 26 2.91 -7.57 -0.58
N LEU A 27 1.85 -6.75 -0.56
CA LEU A 27 1.22 -6.21 -1.78
C LEU A 27 2.18 -5.30 -2.58
N GLY A 28 3.15 -4.67 -1.90
CA GLY A 28 4.21 -3.88 -2.53
C GLY A 28 5.39 -4.70 -3.07
N SER A 29 5.48 -5.99 -2.71
CA SER A 29 6.64 -6.86 -3.02
C SER A 29 6.59 -7.53 -4.39
N ASP A 30 5.54 -7.28 -5.17
CA ASP A 30 5.40 -7.82 -6.53
C ASP A 30 6.63 -7.47 -7.39
N THR A 31 7.18 -8.47 -8.10
CA THR A 31 8.46 -8.30 -8.82
C THR A 31 8.36 -7.25 -9.92
N ASP A 32 7.24 -7.17 -10.63
CA ASP A 32 7.06 -6.19 -11.70
C ASP A 32 6.77 -4.80 -11.14
N LEU A 33 6.06 -4.70 -10.02
CA LEU A 33 5.93 -3.48 -9.25
C LEU A 33 7.31 -2.96 -8.77
N GLN A 34 8.15 -3.82 -8.22
CA GLN A 34 9.50 -3.47 -7.77
C GLN A 34 10.39 -2.99 -8.91
N LYS A 35 10.30 -3.62 -10.10
CA LYS A 35 11.00 -3.11 -11.30
C LYS A 35 10.53 -1.71 -11.68
N ARG A 36 9.21 -1.44 -11.65
CA ARG A 36 8.66 -0.11 -11.96
C ARG A 36 9.08 0.94 -10.94
N ILE A 37 9.04 0.61 -9.64
CA ILE A 37 9.55 1.46 -8.56
C ILE A 37 11.02 1.80 -8.81
N LYS A 38 11.84 0.79 -9.14
CA LYS A 38 13.26 1.01 -9.45
C LYS A 38 13.46 2.00 -10.60
N VAL A 39 12.70 1.88 -11.70
CA VAL A 39 12.78 2.82 -12.82
C VAL A 39 12.46 4.25 -12.38
N ILE A 40 11.42 4.43 -11.55
CA ILE A 40 11.06 5.75 -10.99
C ILE A 40 12.20 6.29 -10.12
N LEU A 41 12.73 5.49 -9.20
CA LEU A 41 13.80 5.92 -8.30
C LEU A 41 15.10 6.26 -9.04
N ASP A 42 15.47 5.48 -10.06
CA ASP A 42 16.64 5.75 -10.90
C ASP A 42 16.48 7.09 -11.65
N GLN A 43 15.26 7.38 -12.14
CA GLN A 43 14.95 8.65 -12.79
C GLN A 43 15.00 9.82 -11.80
N VAL A 44 14.41 9.69 -10.61
CA VAL A 44 14.49 10.70 -9.54
C VAL A 44 15.95 10.96 -9.14
N ALA A 45 16.75 9.91 -8.99
CA ALA A 45 18.16 10.03 -8.64
C ALA A 45 18.95 10.76 -9.73
N LYS A 46 18.64 10.53 -11.00
CA LYS A 46 19.26 11.24 -12.12
C LYS A 46 18.87 12.73 -12.12
N GLU A 47 17.60 13.04 -11.90
CA GLU A 47 17.10 14.41 -11.81
C GLU A 47 17.73 15.17 -10.64
N ALA A 48 17.71 14.58 -9.43
CA ALA A 48 18.26 15.19 -8.24
C ALA A 48 19.77 15.42 -8.35
N LYS A 49 20.52 14.49 -8.97
CA LYS A 49 21.95 14.68 -9.24
C LYS A 49 22.23 15.81 -10.24
N ALA A 50 21.34 16.04 -11.20
CA ALA A 50 21.50 17.09 -12.18
C ALA A 50 21.18 18.48 -11.60
N SER A 51 20.30 18.57 -10.60
CA SER A 51 19.93 19.81 -9.92
C SER A 51 20.77 20.13 -8.68
N MET A 52 21.54 19.16 -8.18
CA MET A 52 22.36 19.26 -6.97
C MET A 52 23.48 20.31 -7.10
N PRO A 53 23.60 21.26 -6.16
CA PRO A 53 24.74 22.15 -6.07
C PRO A 53 26.05 21.41 -5.79
N LYS A 54 27.17 22.04 -6.17
CA LYS A 54 28.51 21.47 -5.94
C LYS A 54 28.74 21.25 -4.44
N ASP A 55 29.24 20.07 -4.08
CA ASP A 55 29.53 19.63 -2.71
C ASP A 55 28.31 19.28 -1.82
N SER A 56 27.10 19.25 -2.40
CA SER A 56 25.90 18.76 -1.70
C SER A 56 25.78 17.24 -1.67
N LYS A 57 24.99 16.73 -0.72
CA LYS A 57 24.59 15.32 -0.65
C LYS A 57 23.09 15.19 -0.86
N VAL A 58 22.70 14.28 -1.75
CA VAL A 58 21.29 13.93 -1.99
C VAL A 58 20.97 12.62 -1.27
N SER A 59 19.92 12.64 -0.45
CA SER A 59 19.31 11.44 0.12
C SER A 59 17.93 11.24 -0.51
N ILE A 60 17.65 10.02 -0.97
CA ILE A 60 16.34 9.64 -1.52
C ILE A 60 15.75 8.58 -0.62
N ARG A 61 14.53 8.83 -0.12
CA ARG A 61 13.73 7.87 0.63
C ARG A 61 12.44 7.63 -0.11
N SER A 62 11.95 6.39 -0.08
CA SER A 62 10.69 6.05 -0.71
C SER A 62 9.81 5.21 0.20
N VAL A 63 8.50 5.46 0.16
CA VAL A 63 7.49 4.69 0.89
C VAL A 63 6.34 4.39 -0.05
N ILE A 64 5.91 3.12 -0.08
CA ILE A 64 4.67 2.75 -0.77
C ILE A 64 3.51 3.07 0.17
N LYS A 65 2.58 3.88 -0.30
CA LYS A 65 1.31 4.12 0.37
C LYS A 65 0.20 3.38 -0.36
N THR A 66 -0.74 2.87 0.41
CA THR A 66 -2.00 2.31 -0.10
C THR A 66 -3.12 3.25 0.31
N GLN A 67 -3.93 3.69 -0.65
CA GLN A 67 -5.14 4.46 -0.39
C GLN A 67 -6.32 3.87 -1.15
N SER A 68 -7.49 3.87 -0.52
CA SER A 68 -8.74 3.53 -1.19
C SER A 68 -9.21 4.69 -2.09
N GLY A 69 -10.05 4.39 -3.06
CA GLY A 69 -10.67 5.42 -3.92
C GLY A 69 -11.61 6.38 -3.16
N ASP A 70 -12.09 6.00 -1.96
CA ASP A 70 -13.02 6.76 -1.13
C ASP A 70 -12.35 7.42 0.10
N GLY A 71 -11.02 7.35 0.21
CA GLY A 71 -10.26 8.03 1.28
C GLY A 71 -10.28 7.33 2.65
N LYS A 72 -10.84 6.13 2.73
CA LYS A 72 -10.79 5.25 3.92
C LYS A 72 -9.53 4.37 3.93
N ASP A 73 -9.29 3.66 5.03
CA ASP A 73 -8.25 2.63 5.09
C ASP A 73 -8.56 1.54 4.04
N PRO A 74 -7.70 1.31 3.04
CA PRO A 74 -7.95 0.28 2.03
C PRO A 74 -7.85 -1.14 2.59
N ILE A 75 -7.31 -1.32 3.80
CA ILE A 75 -7.18 -2.62 4.46
C ILE A 75 -7.79 -2.50 5.86
N GLU A 76 -8.95 -3.10 6.05
CA GLU A 76 -9.64 -3.16 7.33
C GLU A 76 -9.60 -4.59 7.86
N LEU A 77 -9.41 -4.75 9.16
CA LEU A 77 -9.39 -6.06 9.81
C LEU A 77 -10.22 -5.99 11.08
N GLU A 78 -11.26 -6.80 11.13
CA GLU A 78 -12.12 -6.97 12.29
C GLU A 78 -11.87 -8.36 12.90
N VAL A 79 -11.68 -8.42 14.22
CA VAL A 79 -11.50 -9.67 14.96
C VAL A 79 -12.67 -9.82 15.94
N LYS A 80 -13.39 -10.93 15.83
CA LYS A 80 -14.58 -11.25 16.63
C LYS A 80 -14.48 -12.67 17.15
N GLY A 81 -14.03 -12.80 18.39
CA GLY A 81 -13.74 -14.12 18.99
C GLY A 81 -12.67 -14.83 18.18
N GLU A 82 -12.96 -16.07 17.77
CA GLU A 82 -12.02 -16.91 16.99
C GLU A 82 -12.02 -16.63 15.48
N GLU A 83 -12.79 -15.63 15.03
CA GLU A 83 -12.92 -15.28 13.61
C GLU A 83 -12.33 -13.91 13.32
N SER A 84 -11.61 -13.80 12.20
CA SER A 84 -11.12 -12.54 11.68
C SER A 84 -11.67 -12.30 10.28
N THR A 85 -12.17 -11.10 10.04
CA THR A 85 -12.67 -10.65 8.73
C THR A 85 -11.76 -9.53 8.21
N LEU A 86 -11.08 -9.83 7.12
CA LEU A 86 -10.24 -8.91 6.37
C LEU A 86 -11.06 -8.32 5.21
N THR A 87 -11.27 -7.01 5.23
CA THR A 87 -11.90 -6.27 4.14
C THR A 87 -10.84 -5.44 3.43
N VAL A 88 -10.69 -5.67 2.13
CA VAL A 88 -9.76 -4.93 1.29
C VAL A 88 -10.55 -4.17 0.23
N SER A 89 -10.34 -2.85 0.14
CA SER A 89 -10.97 -2.05 -0.91
C SER A 89 -10.58 -2.62 -2.28
N GLY A 90 -11.56 -2.81 -3.14
CA GLY A 90 -11.34 -3.32 -4.49
C GLY A 90 -10.50 -2.37 -5.32
N THR A 91 -10.54 -1.07 -5.03
CA THR A 91 -9.62 -0.07 -5.58
C THR A 91 -8.57 0.28 -4.54
N ILE A 92 -7.47 -0.48 -4.52
CA ILE A 92 -6.24 -0.07 -3.83
C ILE A 92 -5.43 0.74 -4.82
N ASN A 93 -5.31 2.04 -4.58
CA ASN A 93 -4.32 2.86 -5.24
C ASN A 93 -3.02 2.71 -4.47
N GLN A 94 -1.97 2.27 -5.17
CA GLN A 94 -0.62 2.31 -4.63
C GLN A 94 0.07 3.57 -5.16
N THR A 95 0.59 4.38 -4.26
CA THR A 95 1.44 5.51 -4.61
C THR A 95 2.82 5.33 -4.01
N LEU A 96 3.84 5.77 -4.74
CA LEU A 96 5.21 5.86 -4.27
C LEU A 96 5.47 7.30 -3.87
N ASP A 97 5.59 7.55 -2.57
CA ASP A 97 6.11 8.82 -2.08
C ASP A 97 7.61 8.78 -2.12
N VAL A 98 8.21 9.69 -2.89
CA VAL A 98 9.65 9.86 -2.96
C VAL A 98 10.03 11.19 -2.33
N VAL A 99 10.78 11.12 -1.23
CA VAL A 99 11.35 12.27 -0.55
C VAL A 99 12.80 12.42 -0.99
N VAL A 100 13.12 13.57 -1.56
CA VAL A 100 14.49 13.95 -1.89
C VAL A 100 14.92 15.00 -0.88
N THR A 101 16.07 14.79 -0.25
CA THR A 101 16.66 15.73 0.72
C THR A 101 18.05 16.12 0.24
N ASP A 102 18.23 17.42 0.02
CA ASP A 102 19.50 18.03 -0.31
C ASP A 102 20.10 18.65 0.95
N ALA A 103 21.27 18.17 1.35
CA ALA A 103 22.03 18.70 2.47
C ALA A 103 23.18 19.59 2.00
N PHE A 104 23.34 20.73 2.65
CA PHE A 104 24.37 21.73 2.39
C PHE A 104 25.17 21.99 3.65
N SER A 105 26.50 21.98 3.50
CA SER A 105 27.40 22.49 4.53
C SER A 105 27.61 23.97 4.27
N LEU A 106 27.18 24.81 5.20
CA LEU A 106 27.53 26.22 5.23
C LEU A 106 28.86 26.37 6.00
N ASP A 107 29.60 27.46 5.78
CA ASP A 107 30.84 27.77 6.53
C ASP A 107 30.59 28.04 8.04
N SER A 108 29.31 28.08 8.45
CA SER A 108 28.87 28.04 9.84
C SER A 108 28.66 26.60 10.30
N ASP A 109 28.86 26.28 11.58
CA ASP A 109 28.54 24.99 12.24
C ASP A 109 27.02 24.63 12.24
N VAL A 110 26.29 24.97 11.19
CA VAL A 110 24.85 24.79 11.03
C VAL A 110 24.60 23.95 9.78
N ASP A 111 24.24 22.68 10.00
CA ASP A 111 23.76 21.81 8.94
C ASP A 111 22.39 22.29 8.44
N THR A 112 22.29 22.59 7.14
CA THR A 112 21.03 23.01 6.52
C THR A 112 20.60 21.97 5.49
N SER A 113 19.31 21.64 5.48
CA SER A 113 18.74 20.73 4.48
C SER A 113 17.43 21.26 3.92
N VAL A 114 17.18 20.96 2.64
CA VAL A 114 15.91 21.22 1.96
C VAL A 114 15.37 19.89 1.49
N SER A 115 14.10 19.61 1.77
CA SER A 115 13.42 18.40 1.32
C SER A 115 12.21 18.72 0.48
N TYR A 116 11.98 17.96 -0.58
CA TYR A 116 10.72 17.95 -1.31
C TYR A 116 10.21 16.52 -1.45
N THR A 117 8.89 16.37 -1.46
CA THR A 117 8.20 15.10 -1.64
C THR A 117 7.45 15.12 -2.95
N LYS A 118 7.55 14.05 -3.73
CA LYS A 118 6.77 13.85 -4.94
C LYS A 118 6.11 12.47 -4.91
N GLU A 119 4.83 12.45 -5.26
CA GLU A 119 4.02 11.24 -5.31
C GLU A 119 3.98 10.70 -6.75
N TYR A 120 4.11 9.38 -6.90
CA TYR A 120 4.01 8.68 -8.18
C TYR A 120 2.95 7.59 -8.10
N SER A 121 1.97 7.60 -9.00
CA SER A 121 0.98 6.52 -9.08
C SER A 121 1.62 5.23 -9.59
N LEU A 122 1.44 4.13 -8.85
CA LEU A 122 1.95 2.81 -9.19
C LEU A 122 0.84 1.90 -9.75
N THR A 123 -0.43 2.27 -9.67
CA THR A 123 -1.53 1.39 -10.08
C THR A 123 -1.55 1.19 -11.60
N ASP A 124 -1.43 -0.06 -12.04
CA ASP A 124 -1.73 -0.46 -13.41
C ASP A 124 -3.05 -1.25 -13.41
N HIS A 125 -3.90 -1.02 -14.41
CA HIS A 125 -5.30 -1.47 -14.47
C HIS A 125 -5.45 -3.00 -14.71
N GLN A 126 -4.86 -3.85 -13.87
CA GLN A 126 -4.97 -5.30 -14.00
C GLN A 126 -6.02 -5.84 -13.02
N SER A 127 -7.25 -5.92 -13.52
CA SER A 127 -8.47 -6.36 -12.83
C SER A 127 -8.59 -7.88 -12.68
N ALA A 128 -7.61 -8.68 -13.13
CA ALA A 128 -7.72 -10.13 -13.15
C ALA A 128 -7.05 -10.75 -11.90
N SER A 129 -7.91 -11.14 -10.96
CA SER A 129 -7.63 -11.90 -9.73
C SER A 129 -7.12 -11.11 -8.51
N ARG A 130 -7.78 -9.97 -8.21
CA ARG A 130 -7.53 -9.21 -6.97
C ARG A 130 -7.58 -10.06 -5.69
N ILE A 131 -8.45 -11.07 -5.63
CA ILE A 131 -8.45 -12.06 -4.52
C ILE A 131 -7.13 -12.84 -4.51
N VAL A 132 -6.69 -13.39 -5.64
CA VAL A 132 -5.45 -14.19 -5.72
C VAL A 132 -4.23 -13.35 -5.33
N ASN A 133 -4.20 -12.06 -5.67
CA ASN A 133 -3.13 -11.15 -5.23
C ASN A 133 -3.12 -10.99 -3.71
N ILE A 134 -4.28 -10.80 -3.08
CA ILE A 134 -4.37 -10.70 -1.62
C ILE A 134 -3.98 -12.02 -0.96
N LEU A 135 -4.47 -13.16 -1.46
CA LEU A 135 -4.10 -14.48 -0.92
C LEU A 135 -2.60 -14.77 -1.09
N SER A 136 -2.01 -14.37 -2.23
CA SER A 136 -0.56 -14.51 -2.46
C SER A 136 0.24 -13.63 -1.51
N ALA A 137 -0.21 -12.39 -1.26
CA ALA A 137 0.40 -11.50 -0.29
C ALA A 137 0.27 -12.03 1.15
N LEU A 138 -0.86 -12.63 1.53
CA LEU A 138 -1.03 -13.29 2.83
C LEU A 138 -0.04 -14.43 3.02
N LYS A 139 0.26 -15.20 1.98
CA LYS A 139 1.23 -16.29 2.04
C LYS A 139 2.69 -15.84 2.23
N ALA A 140 2.98 -14.55 2.06
CA ALA A 140 4.33 -14.01 2.18
C ALA A 140 4.79 -13.86 3.64
N PHE A 141 3.88 -13.87 4.62
CA PHE A 141 4.20 -13.71 6.05
C PHE A 141 3.45 -14.70 6.95
N ASP A 142 4.03 -15.03 8.10
CA ASP A 142 3.58 -16.19 8.89
C ASP A 142 2.16 -16.06 9.44
N GLU A 143 1.78 -14.88 9.92
CA GLU A 143 0.43 -14.63 10.41
C GLU A 143 -0.60 -14.69 9.28
N GLY A 144 -0.24 -14.23 8.07
CA GLY A 144 -1.07 -14.29 6.87
C GLY A 144 -1.26 -15.72 6.37
N LYS A 145 -0.24 -16.58 6.44
CA LYS A 145 -0.35 -18.01 6.14
C LYS A 145 -1.37 -18.70 7.06
N LYS A 146 -1.35 -18.40 8.36
CA LYS A 146 -2.33 -18.98 9.30
C LYS A 146 -3.75 -18.53 8.98
N PHE A 147 -3.93 -17.24 8.68
CA PHE A 147 -5.20 -16.69 8.23
C PHE A 147 -5.70 -17.39 6.96
N ASP A 148 -4.86 -17.52 5.93
CA ASP A 148 -5.19 -18.17 4.66
C ASP A 148 -5.52 -19.67 4.83
N ASN A 149 -4.77 -20.37 5.69
CA ASN A 149 -5.00 -21.79 5.97
C ASN A 149 -6.33 -22.08 6.66
N ALA A 150 -6.89 -21.10 7.39
CA ALA A 150 -8.17 -21.21 8.08
C ALA A 150 -9.30 -20.42 7.37
N LEU A 151 -9.11 -20.08 6.10
CA LEU A 151 -10.06 -19.31 5.31
C LEU A 151 -11.42 -20.03 5.20
N ILE A 152 -12.48 -19.33 5.56
CA ILE A 152 -13.87 -19.77 5.48
C ILE A 152 -14.49 -19.32 4.15
N SER A 153 -14.32 -18.04 3.79
CA SER A 153 -14.89 -17.47 2.56
C SER A 153 -14.01 -16.38 1.96
N ALA A 154 -14.21 -16.15 0.65
CA ALA A 154 -13.56 -15.11 -0.12
C ALA A 154 -14.55 -14.53 -1.14
N ASP A 155 -15.09 -13.36 -0.82
CA ASP A 155 -16.22 -12.76 -1.54
C ASP A 155 -15.85 -11.41 -2.13
N LEU A 156 -16.36 -11.14 -3.34
CA LEU A 156 -16.38 -9.80 -3.93
C LEU A 156 -17.72 -9.14 -3.58
N LYS A 157 -17.69 -8.09 -2.77
CA LYS A 157 -18.88 -7.28 -2.49
C LYS A 157 -18.84 -6.02 -3.37
N SER A 158 -19.97 -5.69 -3.96
CA SER A 158 -20.20 -4.40 -4.59
C SER A 158 -21.21 -3.65 -3.74
N ASP A 159 -20.93 -2.41 -3.36
CA ASP A 159 -21.93 -1.54 -2.77
C ASP A 159 -23.00 -1.27 -3.85
N ALA A 160 -24.05 -2.09 -3.85
CA ALA A 160 -25.26 -1.74 -4.56
C ALA A 160 -25.80 -0.48 -3.88
N GLN A 161 -26.02 0.60 -4.64
CA GLN A 161 -26.84 1.69 -4.14
C GLN A 161 -28.16 1.06 -3.70
N GLU A 162 -28.42 1.11 -2.40
CA GLU A 162 -29.75 0.93 -1.85
C GLU A 162 -30.60 2.01 -2.54
N SER A 163 -31.25 1.60 -3.62
CA SER A 163 -32.28 2.42 -4.24
C SER A 163 -33.41 2.34 -3.23
N GLU A 164 -33.51 3.33 -2.35
CA GLU A 164 -34.74 3.65 -1.66
C GLU A 164 -35.81 3.84 -2.74
N ASN A 165 -36.45 2.74 -3.11
CA ASN A 165 -37.67 2.75 -3.88
C ASN A 165 -38.74 3.27 -2.92
N THR A 166 -38.82 4.59 -2.83
CA THR A 166 -40.00 5.30 -2.34
C THR A 166 -41.13 4.97 -3.30
N ALA A 167 -41.86 3.90 -2.99
CA ALA A 167 -43.05 3.50 -3.69
C ALA A 167 -44.13 3.09 -2.69
N GLY A 168 -45.15 3.93 -2.54
CA GLY A 168 -46.43 3.58 -1.93
C GLY A 168 -46.91 4.57 -0.87
#